data_AF-A0A838W2F2-F1
#
_entry.id   AF-A0A838W2F2-F1
#
_cell.length_a   1.000
_cell.length_b   1.000
_cell.length_c   1.000
_cell.angle_alpha   90.00
_cell.angle_beta   90.00
_cell.angle_gamma   90.00
#
_symmetry.space_group_name_H-M   'P 1'
#
loop_
_entity.id
_entity.type
_entity.pdbx_description
1 polymer ?
#
loop_
_entity_poly.entity_id
_entity_poly.type
_entity_poly.pdbx_seq_one_letter_code
_entity_poly.pdbx_strand_id
1 'polypeptide(L)'
;MLPFEVVLSPGTSPYRQIVYAATRAVVSGELAPGFPFPSVRELSQALKINPNTAHKVVSELVRAGILEVRPGIGSFVATMRRASSEERRLLLSDAVEHLVVEAKRLDLEEEDVLNAVSACWAELFAEHASASPREVNADAD
;
A
#
# COMPACT_ATOMS: atom_id res chain seq x y z
N MET A 1 -9.28 16.93 0.01
CA MET A 1 -9.05 15.80 0.95
C MET A 1 -8.28 14.74 0.20
N LEU A 2 -7.46 13.93 0.89
CA LEU A 2 -6.75 12.84 0.24
C LEU A 2 -7.69 11.64 0.02
N PRO A 3 -7.45 10.80 -0.99
CA PRO A 3 -8.27 9.63 -1.28
C PRO A 3 -7.88 8.40 -0.43
N PHE A 4 -7.13 8.60 0.66
CA PHE A 4 -6.74 7.55 1.61
C PHE A 4 -6.40 8.19 2.97
N GLU A 5 -6.55 7.40 4.04
CA GLU A 5 -6.28 7.87 5.40
C GLU A 5 -4.82 7.70 5.83
N VAL A 6 -4.26 8.76 6.43
CA VAL A 6 -2.90 8.76 7.00
C VAL A 6 -2.90 9.48 8.35
N VAL A 7 -2.49 8.78 9.40
CA VAL A 7 -2.23 9.36 10.72
C VAL A 7 -0.73 9.41 10.96
N LEU A 8 -0.16 10.62 11.01
CA LEU A 8 1.27 10.81 11.24
C LEU A 8 1.58 10.76 12.73
N SER A 9 2.38 9.78 13.13
CA SER A 9 2.84 9.59 14.50
C SER A 9 4.29 10.08 14.70
N PRO A 10 4.63 10.70 15.84
CA PRO A 10 6.02 11.02 16.20
C PRO A 10 6.89 9.76 16.26
N GLY A 11 8.19 9.89 16.01
CA GLY A 11 9.16 8.79 16.15
C GLY A 11 9.39 7.95 14.88
N THR A 12 8.53 8.04 13.86
CA THR A 12 8.77 7.45 12.54
C THR A 12 8.79 8.53 11.46
N SER A 13 9.67 8.39 10.46
CA SER A 13 9.74 9.36 9.36
C SER A 13 8.39 9.48 8.63
N PRO A 14 7.84 10.70 8.44
CA PRO A 14 6.58 10.91 7.70
C PRO A 14 6.61 10.26 6.32
N TYR A 15 7.77 10.29 5.66
CA TYR A 15 7.99 9.58 4.39
C TYR A 15 7.57 8.10 4.46
N ARG A 16 8.06 7.34 5.47
CA ARG A 16 7.76 5.91 5.59
C ARG A 16 6.29 5.67 5.89
N GLN A 17 5.70 6.50 6.75
CA GLN A 17 4.30 6.37 7.14
C GLN A 17 3.37 6.59 5.94
N ILE A 18 3.67 7.57 5.09
CA ILE A 18 2.84 7.88 3.92
C ILE A 18 3.02 6.83 2.83
N VAL A 19 4.25 6.37 2.57
CA VAL A 19 4.49 5.26 1.63
C VAL A 19 3.71 4.03 2.08
N TYR A 20 3.79 3.67 3.36
CA TYR A 20 3.06 2.53 3.90
C TYR A 20 1.54 2.70 3.77
N ALA A 21 0.99 3.85 4.15
CA ALA A 21 -0.44 4.10 4.07
C ALA A 21 -0.97 4.11 2.63
N ALA A 22 -0.25 4.73 1.70
CA ALA A 22 -0.62 4.73 0.28
C ALA A 22 -0.55 3.32 -0.32
N THR A 23 0.50 2.55 -0.01
CA THR A 23 0.60 1.15 -0.45
C THR A 23 -0.53 0.32 0.13
N ARG A 24 -0.84 0.48 1.43
CA ARG A 24 -1.94 -0.22 2.09
C ARG A 24 -3.28 0.04 1.38
N ALA A 25 -3.61 1.30 1.13
CA ALA A 25 -4.84 1.69 0.45
C ALA A 25 -4.94 1.06 -0.97
N VAL A 26 -3.83 0.96 -1.70
CA VAL A 26 -3.82 0.32 -3.02
C VAL A 26 -3.99 -1.21 -2.92
N VAL A 27 -3.29 -1.87 -2.00
CA VAL A 27 -3.36 -3.34 -1.88
C VAL A 27 -4.67 -3.81 -1.26
N SER A 28 -5.29 -3.00 -0.41
CA SER A 28 -6.59 -3.29 0.19
C SER A 28 -7.74 -3.07 -0.79
N GLY A 29 -7.54 -2.23 -1.82
CA GLY A 29 -8.55 -1.89 -2.81
C GLY A 29 -9.29 -0.58 -2.52
N GLU A 30 -8.95 0.14 -1.44
CA GLU A 30 -9.43 1.49 -1.15
C GLU A 30 -9.09 2.45 -2.31
N LEU A 31 -7.89 2.29 -2.87
CA LEU A 31 -7.42 2.99 -4.06
C LEU A 31 -7.35 2.02 -5.25
N ALA A 32 -8.37 2.09 -6.12
CA ALA A 32 -8.46 1.22 -7.28
C ALA A 32 -7.41 1.54 -8.37
N PRO A 33 -6.89 0.53 -9.08
CA PRO A 33 -6.02 0.73 -10.24
C PRO A 33 -6.63 1.68 -11.27
N GLY A 34 -5.79 2.54 -11.85
CA GLY A 34 -6.19 3.55 -12.83
C GLY A 34 -6.76 4.84 -12.25
N PHE A 35 -7.00 4.94 -10.94
CA PHE A 35 -7.42 6.19 -10.30
C PHE A 35 -6.24 7.18 -10.19
N PRO A 36 -6.51 8.49 -10.27
CA PRO A 36 -5.48 9.51 -10.08
C PRO A 36 -4.99 9.51 -8.64
N PHE A 37 -3.67 9.60 -8.47
CA PHE A 37 -3.03 9.78 -7.17
C PHE A 37 -2.75 11.27 -6.92
N PRO A 38 -2.84 11.76 -5.67
CA PRO A 38 -2.56 13.16 -5.34
C PRO A 38 -1.19 13.62 -5.82
N SER A 39 -1.14 14.81 -6.41
CA SER A 39 0.11 15.46 -6.79
C SER A 39 0.98 15.75 -5.57
N VAL A 40 2.28 15.94 -5.80
CA VAL A 40 3.24 16.35 -4.75
C VAL A 40 2.74 17.57 -3.98
N ARG A 41 2.14 18.54 -4.67
CA ARG A 41 1.60 19.77 -4.06
C ARG A 41 0.41 19.47 -3.16
N GLU A 42 -0.55 18.68 -3.64
CA GLU A 42 -1.74 18.30 -2.86
C GLU A 42 -1.35 17.49 -1.63
N LEU A 43 -0.43 16.53 -1.78
CA LEU A 43 0.09 15.71 -0.69
C LEU A 43 0.78 16.59 0.39
N SER A 44 1.59 17.55 -0.06
CA SER A 44 2.30 18.48 0.84
C SER A 44 1.34 19.36 1.63
N GLN A 45 0.31 19.88 0.96
CA GLN A 45 -0.69 20.76 1.58
C GLN A 45 -1.59 19.99 2.54
N ALA A 46 -2.10 18.83 2.13
CA ALA A 46 -3.02 18.03 2.93
C ALA A 46 -2.34 17.48 4.20
N LEU A 47 -1.09 17.02 4.09
CA LEU A 47 -0.36 16.42 5.22
C LEU A 47 0.55 17.42 5.95
N LYS A 48 0.61 18.67 5.50
CA LYS A 48 1.50 19.72 6.02
C LYS A 48 2.97 19.27 6.09
N ILE A 49 3.44 18.57 5.05
CA ILE A 49 4.82 18.07 4.95
C ILE A 49 5.64 18.88 3.95
N ASN A 50 6.97 18.74 4.04
CA ASN A 50 7.89 19.34 3.08
C ASN A 50 7.64 18.79 1.66
N PRO A 51 7.55 19.64 0.61
CA PRO A 51 7.42 19.21 -0.78
C PRO A 51 8.47 18.20 -1.25
N ASN A 52 9.70 18.29 -0.75
CA ASN A 52 10.74 17.31 -1.07
C ASN A 52 10.42 15.93 -0.48
N THR A 53 9.79 15.88 0.69
CA THR A 53 9.31 14.62 1.30
C THR A 53 8.18 14.04 0.47
N ALA A 54 7.19 14.86 0.08
CA ALA A 54 6.10 14.42 -0.78
C ALA A 54 6.60 13.90 -2.13
N HIS A 55 7.59 14.56 -2.73
CA HIS A 55 8.24 14.10 -3.96
C HIS A 55 8.91 12.74 -3.75
N LYS A 56 9.67 12.56 -2.66
CA LYS A 56 10.28 11.27 -2.33
C LYS A 56 9.23 10.16 -2.21
N VAL A 57 8.09 10.43 -1.56
CA VAL A 57 6.99 9.46 -1.45
C VAL A 57 6.48 9.05 -2.83
N VAL A 58 6.13 10.00 -3.69
CA VAL A 58 5.63 9.70 -5.04
C VAL A 58 6.68 8.93 -5.85
N SER A 59 7.95 9.35 -5.79
CA SER A 59 9.04 8.66 -6.49
C SER A 59 9.21 7.22 -6.01
N GLU A 60 9.12 6.96 -4.70
CA GLU A 60 9.21 5.62 -4.13
C GLU A 60 8.06 4.73 -4.61
N LEU A 61 6.83 5.23 -4.56
CA LEU A 61 5.65 4.47 -4.98
C LEU A 61 5.69 4.15 -6.49
N VAL A 62 6.22 5.05 -7.31
CA VAL A 62 6.46 4.80 -8.74
C VAL A 62 7.55 3.74 -8.92
N ARG A 63 8.67 3.85 -8.19
CA ARG A 63 9.76 2.86 -8.24
C ARG A 63 9.29 1.46 -7.82
N ALA A 64 8.41 1.39 -6.83
CA ALA A 64 7.82 0.15 -6.34
C ALA A 64 6.71 -0.41 -7.25
N GLY A 65 6.35 0.29 -8.33
CA GLY A 65 5.30 -0.14 -9.25
C GLY A 65 3.88 -0.05 -8.66
N ILE A 66 3.71 0.69 -7.57
CA ILE A 66 2.40 0.99 -6.95
C ILE A 66 1.71 2.12 -7.72
N LEU A 67 2.49 3.07 -8.23
CA LEU A 67 2.03 4.15 -9.09
C LEU A 67 2.69 4.08 -10.46
N GLU A 68 2.02 4.62 -11.46
CA GLU A 68 2.55 4.92 -12.79
C GLU A 68 2.46 6.42 -13.06
N VAL A 69 3.41 6.96 -13.82
CA VAL A 69 3.38 8.37 -14.25
C VAL A 69 2.87 8.44 -15.67
N ARG A 70 1.83 9.23 -15.90
CA ARG A 70 1.32 9.58 -17.23
C ARG A 70 1.80 10.99 -17.58
N PRO A 71 2.71 11.15 -18.55
CA PRO A 71 3.29 12.45 -18.89
C PRO A 71 2.23 13.51 -19.18
N GLY A 72 2.35 14.68 -18.55
CA GLY A 72 1.42 15.80 -18.72
C GLY A 72 0.07 15.64 -18.01
N ILE A 73 -0.22 14.50 -17.39
CA ILE A 73 -1.51 14.23 -16.74
C ILE A 73 -1.34 14.09 -15.22
N GLY A 74 -0.34 13.31 -14.77
CA GLY A 74 -0.09 13.10 -13.34
C GLY A 74 0.30 11.65 -13.01
N SER A 75 0.20 11.31 -11.72
CA SER A 75 0.44 9.96 -11.22
C SER A 75 -0.89 9.21 -11.04
N PHE A 76 -0.89 7.92 -11.33
CA PHE A 76 -2.07 7.06 -11.26
C PHE A 76 -1.71 5.77 -10.54
N VAL A 77 -2.70 5.16 -9.87
CA VAL A 77 -2.53 3.82 -9.27
C VAL A 77 -2.24 2.83 -10.39
N ALA A 78 -1.10 2.16 -10.29
CA ALA A 78 -0.67 1.22 -11.31
C ALA A 78 -1.54 -0.04 -11.27
N THR A 79 -1.73 -0.67 -12.43
CA THR A 79 -2.19 -2.06 -12.46
C THR A 79 -1.03 -2.94 -12.05
N MET A 80 -1.08 -3.54 -10.86
CA MET A 80 -0.01 -4.42 -10.38
C MET A 80 0.23 -5.53 -11.40
N ARG A 81 1.45 -5.60 -11.93
CA ARG A 81 1.85 -6.66 -12.86
C ARG A 81 1.69 -8.00 -12.15
N ARG A 82 0.99 -8.95 -12.77
CA ARG A 82 0.97 -10.35 -12.30
C ARG A 82 2.36 -10.95 -12.54
N ALA A 83 3.28 -10.70 -11.61
CA ALA A 83 4.51 -11.48 -11.52
C ALA A 83 4.15 -12.95 -11.31
N SER A 84 5.01 -13.84 -11.79
CA SER A 84 4.85 -15.27 -11.54
C SER A 84 4.76 -15.54 -10.04
N SER A 85 4.11 -16.63 -9.63
CA SER A 85 4.04 -17.00 -8.22
C SER A 85 5.43 -17.20 -7.60
N GLU A 86 6.42 -17.60 -8.41
CA GLU A 86 7.81 -17.76 -7.98
C GLU A 86 8.51 -16.43 -7.73
N GLU A 87 8.39 -15.46 -8.64
CA GLU A 87 8.92 -14.10 -8.45
C GLU A 87 8.29 -13.43 -7.23
N ARG A 88 6.98 -13.58 -7.02
CA ARG A 88 6.30 -13.02 -5.84
C ARG A 88 6.81 -13.60 -4.53
N ARG A 89 7.06 -14.92 -4.50
CA ARG A 89 7.62 -15.60 -3.33
C ARG A 89 9.06 -15.14 -3.05
N LEU A 90 9.87 -14.96 -4.09
CA LEU A 90 11.23 -14.45 -3.97
C LEU A 90 11.27 -12.99 -3.48
N LEU A 91 10.36 -12.15 -3.95
CA LEU A 91 10.26 -10.77 -3.47
C LEU A 91 9.83 -10.69 -1.99
N LEU A 92 9.06 -11.66 -1.51
CA LEU A 92 8.59 -11.73 -0.13
C LEU A 92 9.60 -12.39 0.82
N SER A 93 10.57 -13.15 0.31
CA SER A 93 11.43 -14.01 1.14
C SER A 93 12.27 -13.22 2.15
N ASP A 94 12.79 -12.07 1.76
CA ASP A 94 13.58 -11.19 2.64
C ASP A 94 12.75 -10.67 3.83
N ALA A 95 11.52 -10.24 3.57
CA ALA A 95 10.60 -9.78 4.63
C ALA A 95 10.20 -10.93 5.58
N VAL A 96 10.01 -12.14 5.05
CA VAL A 96 9.71 -13.32 5.86
C VAL A 96 10.92 -13.72 6.71
N GLU A 97 12.13 -13.70 6.15
CA GLU A 97 13.36 -13.96 6.90
C GLU A 97 13.52 -12.98 8.05
N HIS A 98 13.38 -11.68 7.79
CA HIS A 98 13.42 -10.65 8.82
C HIS A 98 12.37 -10.86 9.92
N LEU A 99 11.14 -11.22 9.56
CA LEU A 99 10.07 -11.55 10.52
C LEU A 99 10.46 -12.75 11.41
N VAL A 100 10.96 -13.82 10.81
CA VAL A 100 11.32 -15.06 11.53
C VAL A 100 12.51 -14.81 12.46
N VAL A 101 13.52 -14.05 12.03
CA VAL A 101 14.68 -13.69 12.87
C VAL A 101 14.24 -12.90 14.10
N GLU A 102 13.37 -11.90 13.93
CA GLU A 102 12.84 -11.13 15.05
C GLU A 102 11.95 -11.95 15.97
N ALA A 103 11.11 -12.84 15.42
CA ALA A 103 10.28 -13.74 16.21
C ALA A 103 11.13 -14.67 17.10
N LYS A 104 12.21 -15.24 16.55
CA LYS A 104 13.13 -16.08 17.33
C LYS A 104 13.93 -15.30 18.36
N ARG A 105 14.28 -14.04 18.09
CA ARG A 105 14.90 -13.14 19.08
C ARG A 105 13.98 -12.89 20.28
N LEU A 106 12.67 -12.94 20.06
CA LEU A 106 11.62 -12.73 21.08
C LEU A 106 11.11 -14.04 21.70
N ASP A 107 11.74 -15.18 21.40
CA ASP A 107 11.38 -16.51 21.90
C ASP A 107 9.96 -16.96 21.50
N LEU A 108 9.49 -16.53 20.32
CA LEU A 108 8.19 -16.95 19.77
C LEU A 108 8.31 -18.28 19.03
N GLU A 109 7.27 -19.11 19.17
CA GLU A 109 7.13 -20.32 18.40
C GLU A 109 6.54 -20.02 17.00
N GLU A 110 6.65 -21.00 16.10
CA GLU A 110 6.11 -20.86 14.74
C GLU A 110 4.60 -20.57 14.77
N GLU A 111 3.87 -21.22 15.67
CA GLU A 111 2.43 -21.04 15.82
C GLU A 111 2.06 -19.60 16.23
N ASP A 112 2.83 -18.97 17.13
CA ASP A 112 2.61 -17.58 17.53
C ASP A 112 2.74 -16.63 16.33
N VAL A 113 3.75 -16.85 15.49
CA VAL A 113 4.00 -16.02 14.30
C VAL A 113 2.89 -16.21 13.27
N LEU A 114 2.48 -17.45 13.01
CA LEU A 114 1.40 -17.75 12.06
C LEU A 114 0.07 -17.14 12.53
N ASN A 115 -0.23 -17.21 13.83
CA ASN A 115 -1.43 -16.61 14.41
C ASN A 115 -1.39 -15.08 14.31
N ALA A 116 -0.26 -14.45 14.62
CA ALA A 116 -0.09 -13.00 14.51
C ALA A 116 -0.23 -12.50 13.06
N VAL A 117 0.38 -13.19 12.09
CA VAL A 117 0.23 -12.87 10.67
C VAL A 117 -1.21 -13.04 10.21
N SER A 118 -1.88 -14.12 10.63
CA SER A 118 -3.27 -14.39 10.26
C SER A 118 -4.24 -13.34 10.82
N ALA A 119 -4.06 -12.95 12.09
CA ALA A 119 -4.84 -11.89 12.72
C ALA A 119 -4.63 -10.54 12.03
N CYS A 120 -3.37 -10.16 11.78
CA CYS A 120 -3.02 -8.94 11.06
C CYS A 120 -3.59 -8.92 9.64
N TRP A 121 -3.54 -10.05 8.93
CA TRP A 121 -4.14 -10.19 7.61
C TRP A 121 -5.65 -9.98 7.65
N ALA A 122 -6.34 -10.59 8.62
CA ALA A 122 -7.77 -10.40 8.80
C ALA A 122 -8.11 -8.93 9.10
N GLU A 123 -7.42 -8.28 10.02
CA GLU A 123 -7.65 -6.87 10.36
C GLU A 123 -7.46 -5.93 9.15
N LEU A 124 -6.39 -6.14 8.36
CA LEU A 124 -6.09 -5.29 7.21
C LEU A 124 -7.07 -5.46 6.04
N PHE A 125 -7.65 -6.65 5.87
CA PHE A 125 -8.50 -6.96 4.71
C PHE A 125 -9.98 -7.19 5.06
N ALA A 126 -10.37 -7.23 6.34
CA ALA A 126 -11.77 -7.38 6.76
C ALA A 126 -12.64 -6.16 6.42
N GLU A 127 -12.08 -4.95 6.42
CA GLU A 127 -12.84 -3.71 6.12
C GLU A 127 -13.37 -3.67 4.67
N HIS A 128 -12.70 -4.35 3.74
CA HIS A 128 -13.01 -4.33 2.31
C HIS A 128 -14.03 -5.40 1.88
N ALA A 129 -14.35 -6.38 2.73
CA ALA A 129 -15.37 -7.38 2.44
C ALA A 129 -16.82 -6.81 2.45
N SER A 130 -17.00 -5.57 2.94
CA SER A 130 -18.31 -4.89 2.96
C SER A 130 -18.63 -4.12 1.67
N ALA A 131 -17.65 -3.88 0.78
CA ALA A 131 -17.85 -3.22 -0.51
C ALA A 131 -18.06 -4.25 -1.63
N SER A 132 -19.25 -4.85 -1.66
CA SER A 132 -19.69 -5.72 -2.75
C SER A 132 -19.63 -4.98 -4.11
N PRO A 133 -19.10 -5.61 -5.18
CA PRO A 133 -19.15 -5.05 -6.53
C PRO A 133 -20.61 -4.90 -6.98
N ARG A 134 -21.07 -3.66 -7.18
CA ARG A 134 -22.30 -3.40 -7.92
C ARG A 134 -22.16 -4.01 -9.31
N GLU A 135 -22.99 -4.99 -9.58
CA GLU A 135 -23.27 -5.56 -10.89
C GLU A 135 -23.43 -4.42 -11.89
N VAL A 136 -22.49 -4.30 -12.83
CA VAL A 136 -22.72 -3.54 -14.05
C VAL A 136 -23.57 -4.44 -14.92
N ASN A 137 -24.88 -4.21 -14.83
CA ASN A 137 -25.88 -4.82 -15.69
C ASN A 137 -25.49 -4.50 -17.15
N ALA A 138 -25.15 -5.54 -17.90
CA ALA A 138 -24.95 -5.44 -19.34
C ALA A 138 -26.34 -5.40 -19.99
N ASP A 139 -26.84 -4.18 -20.22
CA ASP A 139 -27.93 -3.95 -21.16
C ASP A 139 -27.41 -4.31 -22.56
N ALA A 140 -27.80 -5.50 -23.00
CA ALA A 140 -27.79 -5.90 -24.40
C ALA A 140 -29.16 -5.52 -24.98
N ASP A 141 -29.14 -4.53 -25.86
CA ASP A 141 -30.18 -4.27 -26.88
C ASP A 141 -29.52 -4.36 -28.26
#